data_AF-A0A3N5KSC2-F1
#
_entry.id   AF-A0A3N5KSC2-F1
#
_cell.length_a   1.000
_cell.length_b   1.000
_cell.length_c   1.000
_cell.angle_alpha   90.00
_cell.angle_beta   90.00
_cell.angle_gamma   90.00
#
_symmetry.space_group_name_H-M   'P 1'
#
loop_
_entity.id
_entity.type
_entity.pdbx_description
1 polymer ?
#
loop_
_entity_poly.entity_id
_entity_poly.type
_entity_poly.pdbx_seq_one_letter_code
_entity_poly.pdbx_strand_id
1 'polypeptide(L)'
;MTMTESTTNVAAEIGEVTITRDYDAPREVVFRAMLEPEQLTHFWGPTGMHTPLDKIVVEPWAGGRFETTMMPDDDPGAEGYPMRAVFIEIVEPERVVWSEPEFGMTTTTTYTDLGGGR
;
A
#
# COMPACT_ATOMS: atom_id res chain seq x y z
N MET A 1 2.54 -40.36 -35.65
CA MET A 1 3.65 -39.65 -35.00
C MET A 1 3.02 -38.60 -34.11
N THR A 2 2.84 -38.91 -32.84
CA THR A 2 2.21 -38.02 -31.84
C THR A 2 3.25 -37.01 -31.37
N MET A 3 3.03 -35.73 -31.64
CA MET A 3 3.77 -34.63 -31.03
C MET A 3 3.12 -34.34 -29.67
N THR A 4 3.84 -34.59 -28.59
CA THR A 4 3.54 -34.07 -27.26
C THR A 4 4.13 -32.66 -27.17
N GLU A 5 3.27 -31.63 -27.16
CA GLU A 5 3.65 -30.30 -26.69
C GLU A 5 3.72 -30.33 -25.16
N SER A 6 4.95 -30.33 -24.61
CA SER A 6 5.17 -29.97 -23.21
C SER A 6 5.04 -28.47 -23.08
N THR A 7 3.87 -27.99 -22.63
CA THR A 7 3.75 -26.62 -22.13
C THR A 7 4.37 -26.59 -20.73
N THR A 8 5.62 -26.12 -20.65
CA THR A 8 6.20 -25.71 -19.37
C THR A 8 5.44 -24.45 -18.92
N ASN A 9 4.54 -24.59 -17.96
CA ASN A 9 3.99 -23.46 -17.23
C ASN A 9 5.13 -22.90 -16.36
N VAL A 10 5.85 -21.91 -16.87
CA VAL A 10 6.73 -21.10 -16.05
C VAL A 10 5.80 -20.20 -15.23
N ALA A 11 5.37 -20.68 -14.07
CA ALA A 11 4.83 -19.79 -13.05
C ALA A 11 5.90 -18.70 -12.85
N ALA A 12 5.55 -17.44 -13.09
CA ALA A 12 6.43 -16.34 -12.75
C ALA A 12 6.74 -16.48 -11.25
N GLU A 13 8.03 -16.64 -10.90
CA GLU A 13 8.47 -16.52 -9.51
C GLU A 13 8.11 -15.10 -9.08
N ILE A 14 7.03 -14.98 -8.31
CA ILE A 14 6.50 -13.71 -7.81
C ILE A 14 7.57 -13.11 -6.90
N GLY A 15 8.22 -12.04 -7.36
CA GLY A 15 9.34 -11.41 -6.66
C GLY A 15 8.89 -10.65 -5.41
N GLU A 16 9.75 -10.61 -4.40
CA GLU A 16 9.59 -9.74 -3.23
C GLU A 16 10.38 -8.43 -3.45
N VAL A 17 9.81 -7.31 -3.02
CA VAL A 17 10.48 -6.00 -2.99
C VAL A 17 10.43 -5.47 -1.57
N THR A 18 11.59 -5.08 -1.03
CA THR A 18 11.71 -4.47 0.31
C THR A 18 12.23 -3.04 0.17
N ILE A 19 11.54 -2.12 0.82
CA ILE A 19 11.95 -0.71 0.94
C ILE A 19 12.10 -0.41 2.44
N THR A 20 13.22 0.22 2.82
CA THR A 20 13.48 0.66 4.19
C THR A 20 13.75 2.15 4.19
N ARG A 21 13.14 2.86 5.14
CA ARG A 21 13.30 4.30 5.29
C ARG A 21 13.29 4.68 6.77
N ASP A 22 14.27 5.49 7.14
CA ASP A 22 14.34 6.10 8.47
C ASP A 22 13.57 7.42 8.47
N TYR A 23 12.88 7.70 9.57
CA TYR A 23 12.20 8.97 9.81
C TYR A 23 12.80 9.68 11.02
N ASP A 24 12.64 11.00 11.07
CA ASP A 24 12.96 11.81 12.25
C ASP A 24 11.67 12.07 13.04
N ALA A 25 10.99 10.98 13.41
CA ALA A 25 9.72 10.99 14.11
C ALA A 25 9.50 9.66 14.84
N PRO A 26 8.79 9.65 15.99
CA PRO A 26 8.43 8.41 16.67
C PRO A 26 7.60 7.48 15.78
N ARG A 27 7.79 6.16 15.92
CA ARG A 27 7.06 5.15 15.15
C ARG A 27 5.54 5.30 15.25
N GLU A 28 5.02 5.74 16.40
CA GLU A 28 3.58 5.97 16.64
C GLU A 28 3.02 7.07 15.73
N VAL A 29 3.84 8.05 15.33
CA VAL A 29 3.43 9.11 14.40
C VAL A 29 3.42 8.58 12.97
N VAL A 30 4.47 7.86 12.57
CA VAL A 30 4.57 7.27 11.22
C VAL A 30 3.48 6.22 10.99
N PHE A 31 3.22 5.38 12.00
CA PHE A 31 2.15 4.39 12.00
C PHE A 31 0.78 5.05 11.79
N ARG A 32 0.47 6.10 12.55
CA ARG A 32 -0.81 6.81 12.42
C ARG A 32 -0.97 7.49 11.07
N ALA A 33 0.10 8.09 10.54
CA ALA A 33 0.07 8.72 9.23
C ALA A 33 -0.32 7.74 8.09
N MET A 34 -0.02 6.46 8.24
CA MET A 34 -0.39 5.41 7.29
C MET A 34 -1.86 4.97 7.41
N LEU A 35 -2.56 5.34 8.49
CA LEU A 35 -3.95 4.93 8.78
C LEU A 35 -4.93 6.10 8.86
N GLU A 36 -4.46 7.34 8.74
CA GLU A 36 -5.28 8.56 8.78
C GLU A 36 -5.49 9.09 7.35
N PRO A 37 -6.73 9.13 6.83
CA PRO A 37 -7.03 9.63 5.49
C PRO A 37 -6.45 11.01 5.20
N GLU A 38 -6.53 11.92 6.17
CA GLU A 38 -6.03 13.28 6.06
C GLU A 38 -4.51 13.31 5.83
N GLN A 39 -3.77 12.42 6.51
CA GLN A 39 -2.32 12.34 6.37
C GLN A 39 -1.91 11.79 5.00
N LEU A 40 -2.64 10.79 4.51
CA LEU A 40 -2.38 10.16 3.20
C LEU A 40 -2.48 11.16 2.04
N THR A 41 -3.31 12.21 2.16
CA THR A 41 -3.39 13.27 1.14
C THR A 41 -2.05 13.97 0.86
N HIS A 42 -1.11 13.91 1.81
CA HIS A 42 0.18 14.60 1.71
C HIS A 42 1.28 13.79 1.03
N PHE A 43 1.19 12.45 1.03
CA PHE A 43 2.30 11.59 0.59
C PHE A 43 1.88 10.35 -0.20
N TRP A 44 0.58 10.04 -0.29
CA TRP A 44 0.11 8.87 -1.02
C TRP A 44 0.07 9.14 -2.52
N GLY A 45 1.06 8.59 -3.23
CA GLY A 45 1.21 8.65 -4.68
C GLY A 45 2.62 9.07 -5.11
N PRO A 46 3.05 8.70 -6.33
CA PRO A 46 4.31 9.17 -6.88
C PRO A 46 4.24 10.66 -7.24
N THR A 47 5.40 11.27 -7.51
CA THR A 47 5.46 12.65 -8.02
C THR A 47 4.61 12.82 -9.29
N GLY A 48 3.81 13.88 -9.35
CA GLY A 48 2.88 14.17 -10.45
C GLY A 48 1.47 13.59 -10.25
N MET A 49 1.23 12.97 -9.09
CA MET A 49 -0.07 12.46 -8.68
C MET A 49 -0.40 12.99 -7.28
N HIS A 50 -1.69 13.12 -6.99
CA HIS A 50 -2.20 13.38 -5.64
C HIS A 50 -3.40 12.48 -5.33
N THR A 51 -3.72 12.33 -4.04
CA THR A 51 -4.88 11.54 -3.60
C THR A 51 -5.83 12.43 -2.77
N PRO A 52 -6.95 12.90 -3.36
CA PRO A 52 -7.96 13.69 -2.65
C PRO A 52 -8.60 12.96 -1.47
N LEU A 53 -8.95 13.69 -0.40
CA LEU A 53 -9.53 13.11 0.81
C LEU A 53 -10.84 12.34 0.56
N ASP A 54 -11.71 12.84 -0.33
CA ASP A 54 -12.98 12.20 -0.70
C ASP A 54 -12.80 10.91 -1.52
N LYS A 55 -11.57 10.61 -1.92
CA LYS A 55 -11.16 9.40 -2.65
C LYS A 55 -10.37 8.42 -1.77
N ILE A 56 -10.34 8.64 -0.45
CA ILE A 56 -9.64 7.79 0.51
C ILE A 56 -10.64 7.16 1.46
N VAL A 57 -10.59 5.83 1.59
CA VAL A 57 -11.30 5.07 2.61
C VAL A 57 -10.26 4.31 3.43
N VAL A 58 -10.26 4.54 4.74
CA VAL A 58 -9.44 3.77 5.68
C VAL A 58 -10.31 3.27 6.81
N GLU A 59 -10.38 1.95 6.94
CA GLU A 59 -11.10 1.24 7.99
C GLU A 59 -10.07 0.37 8.73
N PRO A 60 -9.34 0.92 9.72
CA PRO A 60 -8.12 0.32 10.26
C PRO A 60 -8.43 -0.79 11.29
N TRP A 61 -9.00 -1.90 10.81
CA TRP A 61 -9.15 -3.16 11.54
C TRP A 61 -9.03 -4.34 10.58
N ALA A 62 -8.77 -5.54 11.10
CA ALA A 62 -8.70 -6.75 10.26
C ALA A 62 -10.03 -6.98 9.52
N GLY A 63 -9.96 -7.09 8.19
CA GLY A 63 -11.10 -7.16 7.27
C GLY A 63 -11.65 -5.81 6.83
N GLY A 64 -11.15 -4.70 7.35
CA GLY A 64 -11.50 -3.34 6.93
C GLY A 64 -10.87 -2.95 5.59
N ARG A 65 -11.50 -1.99 4.92
CA ARG A 65 -11.07 -1.50 3.60
C ARG A 65 -9.92 -0.51 3.70
N PHE A 66 -9.04 -0.60 2.70
CA PHE A 66 -8.11 0.46 2.34
C PHE A 66 -8.23 0.74 0.85
N GLU A 67 -8.89 1.85 0.52
CA GLU A 67 -9.15 2.24 -0.87
C GLU A 67 -8.62 3.65 -1.10
N THR A 68 -7.89 3.84 -2.19
CA THR A 68 -7.42 5.15 -2.63
C THR A 68 -7.65 5.29 -4.12
N THR A 69 -7.87 6.52 -4.60
CA THR A 69 -7.83 6.80 -6.04
C THR A 69 -6.89 7.97 -6.28
N MET A 70 -5.73 7.67 -6.88
CA MET A 70 -4.75 8.69 -7.26
C MET A 70 -5.23 9.43 -8.51
N MET A 71 -5.06 10.74 -8.53
CA MET A 71 -5.41 11.62 -9.63
C MET A 71 -4.13 12.24 -10.22
N PRO A 72 -3.99 12.29 -11.55
CA PRO A 72 -2.88 12.98 -12.18
C PRO A 72 -3.02 14.51 -12.02
N ASP A 73 -1.91 15.17 -11.77
CA ASP A 73 -1.87 16.63 -11.61
C ASP A 73 -2.06 17.37 -12.96
N ASP A 74 -1.67 16.74 -14.07
CA ASP A 74 -1.67 17.33 -15.41
C ASP A 74 -2.97 17.11 -16.19
N ASP A 75 -3.85 16.21 -15.72
CA ASP A 75 -5.16 15.96 -16.31
C ASP A 75 -6.28 15.85 -15.25
N PRO A 76 -6.88 16.99 -14.85
CA PRO A 76 -8.00 17.01 -13.91
C PRO A 76 -9.26 16.27 -14.38
N GLY A 77 -9.36 15.91 -15.66
CA GLY A 77 -10.50 15.19 -16.24
C GLY A 77 -10.34 13.67 -16.24
N ALA A 78 -9.17 13.14 -15.88
CA ALA A 78 -8.90 11.71 -15.86
C ALA A 78 -9.79 10.98 -14.83
N GLU A 79 -10.06 9.69 -15.08
CA GLU A 79 -10.82 8.85 -14.14
C GLU A 79 -10.02 8.54 -12.85
N GLY A 80 -8.69 8.61 -12.92
CA GLY A 80 -7.76 8.29 -11.84
C GLY A 80 -7.33 6.83 -11.82
N TYR A 81 -6.49 6.49 -10.84
CA TYR A 81 -5.92 5.17 -10.63
C TYR A 81 -6.39 4.61 -9.28
N PRO A 82 -7.44 3.77 -9.27
CA PRO A 82 -7.95 3.19 -8.04
C PRO A 82 -7.06 2.06 -7.56
N MET A 83 -6.90 1.98 -6.25
CA MET A 83 -6.31 0.85 -5.53
C MET A 83 -7.31 0.39 -4.47
N ARG A 84 -7.56 -0.91 -4.42
CA ARG A 84 -8.46 -1.53 -3.43
C ARG A 84 -7.74 -2.64 -2.70
N ALA A 85 -7.75 -2.54 -1.39
CA ALA A 85 -7.13 -3.50 -0.52
C ALA A 85 -7.97 -3.76 0.73
N VAL A 86 -7.60 -4.84 1.41
CA VAL A 86 -8.19 -5.26 2.68
C VAL A 86 -7.09 -5.39 3.71
N PHE A 87 -7.27 -4.76 4.86
CA PHE A 87 -6.38 -4.95 6.00
C PHE A 87 -6.49 -6.39 6.50
N ILE A 88 -5.35 -7.05 6.64
CA ILE A 88 -5.25 -8.42 7.16
C ILE A 88 -4.92 -8.40 8.64
N GLU A 89 -4.00 -7.52 9.04
CA GLU A 89 -3.49 -7.42 10.40
C GLU A 89 -3.10 -5.97 10.70
N ILE A 90 -3.45 -5.48 11.88
CA ILE A 90 -2.98 -4.20 12.41
C ILE A 90 -2.56 -4.43 13.86
N VAL A 91 -1.30 -4.16 14.14
CA VAL A 91 -0.72 -4.20 15.48
C VAL A 91 -0.13 -2.83 15.75
N GLU A 92 -0.83 -2.00 16.52
CA GLU A 92 -0.37 -0.65 16.83
C GLU A 92 0.75 -0.68 17.88
N PRO A 93 1.85 0.09 17.70
CA PRO A 93 2.24 0.91 16.54
C PRO A 93 3.25 0.20 15.61
N GLU A 94 3.27 -1.13 15.58
CA GLU A 94 4.41 -1.93 15.10
C GLU A 94 4.24 -2.45 13.68
N ARG A 95 3.02 -2.75 13.24
CA ARG A 95 2.80 -3.50 12.00
C ARG A 95 1.44 -3.23 11.36
N VAL A 96 1.45 -3.12 10.03
CA VAL A 96 0.25 -3.10 9.19
C VAL A 96 0.46 -4.10 8.05
N VAL A 97 -0.51 -4.98 7.85
CA VAL A 97 -0.54 -5.93 6.73
C VAL A 97 -1.84 -5.72 5.97
N TRP A 98 -1.73 -5.65 4.66
CA TRP A 98 -2.86 -5.46 3.76
C TRP A 98 -2.62 -6.24 2.47
N SER A 99 -3.71 -6.71 1.87
CA SER A 99 -3.68 -7.46 0.62
C SER A 99 -4.45 -6.72 -0.45
N GLU A 100 -3.92 -6.72 -1.67
CA GLU A 100 -4.54 -6.23 -2.90
C GLU A 100 -4.94 -7.44 -3.75
N PRO A 101 -6.18 -7.97 -3.61
CA PRO A 101 -6.57 -9.21 -4.26
C PRO A 101 -6.57 -9.11 -5.79
N GLU A 102 -6.82 -7.91 -6.33
CA GLU A 102 -6.80 -7.64 -7.77
C GLU A 102 -5.41 -7.89 -8.39
N PHE A 103 -4.34 -7.68 -7.62
CA PHE A 103 -2.94 -7.87 -8.06
C PHE A 103 -2.28 -9.11 -7.45
N GLY A 104 -2.94 -9.80 -6.52
CA GLY A 104 -2.36 -10.92 -5.77
C GLY A 104 -1.18 -10.49 -4.88
N MET A 105 -1.12 -9.21 -4.49
CA MET A 105 -0.03 -8.64 -3.71
C MET A 105 -0.41 -8.60 -2.22
N THR A 106 0.58 -8.86 -1.36
CA THR A 106 0.46 -8.64 0.08
C THR A 106 1.58 -7.71 0.51
N THR A 107 1.21 -6.62 1.15
CA THR A 107 2.16 -5.62 1.65
C THR A 107 2.24 -5.72 3.16
N THR A 108 3.45 -5.89 3.67
CA THR A 108 3.76 -5.83 5.10
C THR A 108 4.59 -4.59 5.37
N THR A 109 4.12 -3.76 6.29
CA THR A 109 4.87 -2.61 6.80
C THR A 109 5.13 -2.78 8.29
N THR A 110 6.39 -2.64 8.70
CA THR A 110 6.80 -2.70 10.10
C THR A 110 7.44 -1.37 10.52
N TYR A 111 7.14 -0.92 11.73
CA TYR A 111 7.65 0.32 12.30
C TYR A 111 8.47 0.00 13.54
N THR A 112 9.75 0.38 13.50
CA THR A 112 10.73 0.07 14.53
C THR A 112 11.21 1.37 15.17
N ASP A 113 11.22 1.43 16.50
CA ASP A 113 11.87 2.51 17.24
C ASP A 113 13.39 2.33 17.17
N LEU A 114 14.07 3.27 16.52
CA LEU A 114 15.52 3.33 16.37
C LEU A 114 16.18 4.07 17.54
N GLY A 115 15.39 4.64 18.45
CA GLY A 115 15.81 5.43 19.59
C GLY A 115 16.03 6.91 19.24
N GLY A 116 16.02 7.75 20.27
CA GLY A 116 16.19 9.20 20.08
C GLY A 116 15.00 9.90 19.43
N GLY A 117 13.81 9.26 19.43
CA GLY A 117 12.60 9.77 18.79
C GLY A 117 12.50 9.46 17.29
N ARG A 118 13.18 8.40 16.84
CA ARG A 118 13.29 7.97 15.44
C ARG A 118 12.90 6.52 15.26
#